data_AF-A0A6C0KJF8-F1
#
_entry.id   AF-A0A6C0KJF8-F1
#
_cell.length_a   1.000
_cell.length_b   1.000
_cell.length_c   1.000
_cell.angle_alpha   90.00
_cell.angle_beta   90.00
_cell.angle_gamma   90.00
#
_symmetry.space_group_name_H-M   'P 1'
#
loop_
_entity.id
_entity.type
_entity.pdbx_description
1 polymer ?
#
loop_
_entity_poly.entity_id
_entity_poly.type
_entity_poly.pdbx_seq_one_letter_code
_entity_poly.pdbx_strand_id
1 'polypeptide(L)'
;MAYGYIYKISFPNGKCYIGLTTRTIKERWDEHNYNAKAGDTKCLYKSLRKYNMVDTFQMIVIDTAETEKELCEKEIAHIEIHNSHYKRGYGYNMTDGGEGVIGYRHTEETKRIMSEKSTVYYSDTSIRIAKSIEVKKYFENQENRLRLIKQLKSYYINHPEAKKKMSIRMTEYFSNLENRLNQSIRRKEFYKNNPEARQLVSIQMKEFMNRPDVKEANSKRRKEFYKNNPEAAKEHSERMKEIHKNNPEISKEHSEFMKEFMNRPDVKEANSKRRKEFYKNNPEAAKEHSEFMKEFMNRPDVKEANSKRMKEFMNRPDVKEAHSKRMKERGQTFEGKIRGPPKPFDVFEKNGTYIKSFNYQFEAREYLQTNYEIKIHIKIGEVLRGTRKSSAGFTFKYKE
;
A
#
# COMPACT_ATOMS: atom_id res chain seq x y z
N MET A 1 44.83 -23.53 -19.61
CA MET A 1 45.37 -24.77 -19.02
C MET A 1 44.28 -25.83 -19.17
N ALA A 2 44.64 -27.07 -19.50
CA ALA A 2 43.66 -28.15 -19.59
C ALA A 2 42.94 -28.32 -18.24
N TYR A 3 41.61 -28.49 -18.28
CA TYR A 3 40.77 -28.82 -17.13
C TYR A 3 41.03 -30.25 -16.63
N GLY A 4 41.34 -31.18 -17.54
CA GLY A 4 41.69 -32.55 -17.20
C GLY A 4 42.32 -33.33 -18.35
N TYR A 5 42.72 -34.56 -18.05
CA TYR A 5 43.44 -35.47 -18.92
C TYR A 5 42.68 -36.79 -19.07
N ILE A 6 42.66 -37.33 -20.30
CA ILE A 6 42.29 -38.72 -20.57
C ILE A 6 43.57 -39.52 -20.72
N TYR A 7 43.65 -40.66 -20.05
CA TYR A 7 44.80 -41.55 -20.09
C TYR A 7 44.42 -42.99 -20.39
N LYS A 8 45.40 -43.73 -20.90
CA LYS A 8 45.30 -45.15 -21.22
C LYS A 8 46.37 -45.94 -20.46
N ILE A 9 45.95 -47.07 -19.90
CA ILE A 9 46.82 -48.11 -19.35
C ILE A 9 46.67 -49.35 -20.24
N SER A 10 47.79 -49.85 -20.76
CA SER A 10 47.81 -51.04 -21.64
C SER A 10 48.33 -52.27 -20.89
N PHE A 11 47.82 -53.44 -21.24
CA PHE A 11 48.15 -54.71 -20.58
C PHE A 11 48.76 -55.72 -21.56
N PRO A 12 49.58 -56.69 -21.09
CA PRO A 12 50.27 -57.67 -21.95
C PRO A 12 49.35 -58.53 -22.81
N ASN A 13 48.07 -58.68 -22.43
CA ASN A 13 47.07 -59.42 -23.19
C ASN A 13 46.37 -58.59 -24.28
N GLY A 14 46.89 -57.41 -24.62
CA GLY A 14 46.32 -56.50 -25.61
C GLY A 14 45.11 -55.70 -25.13
N LYS A 15 44.63 -55.92 -23.89
CA LYS A 15 43.52 -55.17 -23.31
C LYS A 15 43.98 -53.82 -22.77
N CYS A 16 43.06 -52.89 -22.58
CA CYS A 16 43.38 -51.59 -21.98
C CYS A 16 42.31 -51.11 -20.98
N TYR A 17 42.70 -50.07 -20.23
CA TYR A 17 41.84 -49.27 -19.38
C TYR A 17 41.98 -47.81 -19.79
N ILE A 18 40.85 -47.13 -19.96
CA ILE A 18 40.75 -45.69 -20.20
C ILE A 18 40.26 -45.03 -18.92
N GLY A 19 40.87 -43.94 -18.51
CA GLY A 19 40.37 -43.16 -17.38
C GLY A 19 40.56 -41.67 -17.59
N LEU A 20 39.78 -40.88 -16.85
CA LEU A 20 39.95 -39.44 -16.75
C LEU A 20 40.54 -39.00 -15.41
N THR A 21 41.15 -37.82 -15.39
CA THR A 21 41.56 -37.13 -14.15
C THR A 21 41.61 -35.63 -14.33
N THR A 22 41.16 -34.87 -13.34
CA THR A 22 41.38 -33.41 -13.22
C THR A 22 42.63 -33.07 -12.38
N ARG A 23 43.19 -34.08 -11.69
CA ARG A 23 44.47 -34.01 -10.98
C ARG A 23 45.63 -34.30 -11.93
N THR A 24 46.85 -34.09 -11.46
CA THR A 24 48.04 -34.45 -12.24
C THR A 24 48.09 -35.96 -12.49
N ILE A 25 48.71 -36.37 -13.60
CA ILE A 25 48.89 -37.79 -13.94
C ILE A 25 49.66 -38.54 -12.86
N LYS A 26 50.64 -37.88 -12.22
CA LYS A 26 51.41 -38.47 -11.12
C LYS A 26 50.51 -38.79 -9.92
N GLU A 27 49.69 -37.84 -9.47
CA GLU A 27 48.78 -38.07 -8.34
C GLU A 27 47.77 -39.18 -8.64
N ARG A 28 47.28 -39.25 -9.88
CA ARG A 28 46.36 -40.31 -10.30
C ARG A 28 47.05 -41.68 -10.39
N TRP A 29 48.31 -41.71 -10.81
CA TRP A 29 49.13 -42.93 -10.81
C TRP A 29 49.36 -43.43 -9.38
N ASP A 30 49.74 -42.53 -8.45
CA ASP A 30 49.94 -42.84 -7.03
C ASP A 30 48.66 -43.42 -6.41
N GLU A 31 47.49 -42.86 -6.74
CA GLU A 31 46.18 -43.37 -6.31
C GLU A 31 45.89 -44.78 -6.86
N HIS A 32 46.16 -45.03 -8.13
CA HIS A 32 45.98 -46.36 -8.72
C HIS A 32 46.94 -47.40 -8.12
N ASN A 33 48.20 -47.05 -7.89
CA ASN A 33 49.19 -47.92 -7.23
C ASN A 33 48.74 -48.27 -5.80
N TYR A 34 48.34 -47.26 -5.01
CA TYR A 34 47.86 -47.45 -3.65
C TYR A 34 46.64 -48.38 -3.59
N ASN A 35 45.61 -48.11 -4.38
CA ASN A 35 44.38 -48.92 -4.40
C ASN A 35 44.64 -50.35 -4.87
N ALA A 36 45.57 -50.53 -5.82
CA ALA A 36 45.99 -51.86 -6.26
C ALA A 36 46.67 -52.64 -5.13
N LYS A 37 47.54 -52.00 -4.34
CA LYS A 37 48.20 -52.62 -3.16
C LYS A 37 47.23 -52.89 -2.01
N ALA A 38 46.26 -52.00 -1.79
CA ALA A 38 45.24 -52.13 -0.75
C ALA A 38 44.19 -53.23 -1.03
N GLY A 39 44.24 -53.87 -2.20
CA GLY A 39 43.37 -55.01 -2.51
C GLY A 39 41.99 -54.64 -3.07
N ASP A 40 41.79 -53.41 -3.59
CA ASP A 40 40.53 -53.02 -4.25
C ASP A 40 40.16 -54.04 -5.35
N THR A 41 38.87 -54.36 -5.43
CA THR A 41 38.29 -55.45 -6.20
C THR A 41 37.90 -55.07 -7.63
N LYS A 42 38.06 -53.80 -8.04
CA LYS A 42 37.82 -53.33 -9.41
C LYS A 42 38.67 -54.09 -10.45
N CYS A 43 38.13 -54.21 -11.67
CA CYS A 43 38.77 -54.95 -12.77
C CYS A 43 40.19 -54.46 -13.08
N LEU A 44 40.40 -53.13 -13.11
CA LEU A 44 41.72 -52.53 -13.28
C LEU A 44 42.74 -53.06 -12.26
N TYR A 45 42.43 -52.99 -10.97
CA TYR A 45 43.37 -53.36 -9.90
C TYR A 45 43.63 -54.86 -9.84
N LYS A 46 42.60 -55.68 -10.08
CA LYS A 46 42.77 -57.14 -10.26
C LYS A 46 43.72 -57.44 -11.42
N SER A 47 43.61 -56.70 -12.53
CA SER A 47 44.47 -56.90 -13.69
C SER A 47 45.92 -56.46 -13.45
N LEU A 48 46.14 -55.31 -12.80
CA LEU A 48 47.49 -54.85 -12.43
C LEU A 48 48.21 -55.87 -11.54
N ARG A 49 47.51 -56.44 -10.55
CA ARG A 49 48.05 -57.52 -9.71
C ARG A 49 48.29 -58.80 -10.50
N LYS A 50 47.33 -59.21 -11.34
CA LYS A 50 47.44 -60.43 -12.17
C LYS A 50 48.68 -60.44 -13.06
N TYR A 51 49.09 -59.30 -13.59
CA TYR A 51 50.25 -59.17 -14.47
C TYR A 51 51.51 -58.68 -13.77
N ASN A 52 51.53 -58.58 -12.43
CA ASN A 52 52.66 -58.06 -11.66
C ASN A 52 53.11 -56.65 -12.10
N MET A 53 52.16 -55.80 -12.48
CA MET A 53 52.41 -54.46 -13.02
C MET A 53 52.15 -53.34 -12.03
N VAL A 54 51.84 -53.65 -10.76
CA VAL A 54 51.40 -52.66 -9.76
C VAL A 54 52.38 -51.48 -9.65
N ASP A 55 53.69 -51.75 -9.70
CA ASP A 55 54.74 -50.73 -9.56
C ASP A 55 55.35 -50.26 -10.90
N THR A 56 54.90 -50.82 -12.04
CA THR A 56 55.55 -50.63 -13.35
C THR A 56 54.59 -50.22 -14.47
N PHE A 57 53.28 -50.15 -14.22
CA PHE A 57 52.31 -49.76 -15.23
C PHE A 57 52.51 -48.31 -15.70
N GLN A 58 52.29 -48.06 -16.98
CA GLN A 58 52.38 -46.73 -17.57
C GLN A 58 50.98 -46.15 -17.81
N MET A 59 50.84 -44.86 -17.56
CA MET A 59 49.67 -44.06 -17.92
C MET A 59 50.06 -43.13 -19.06
N ILE A 60 49.55 -43.40 -20.26
CA ILE A 60 49.80 -42.56 -21.44
C ILE A 60 48.63 -41.60 -21.58
N VAL A 61 48.90 -40.29 -21.58
CA VAL A 61 47.88 -39.28 -21.88
C VAL A 61 47.52 -39.37 -23.36
N ILE A 62 46.24 -39.57 -23.64
CA ILE A 62 45.71 -39.73 -25.02
C ILE A 62 44.85 -38.56 -25.45
N ASP A 63 44.36 -37.74 -24.50
CA ASP A 63 43.57 -36.54 -24.79
C ASP A 63 43.58 -35.58 -23.59
N THR A 64 43.17 -34.33 -23.83
CA THR A 64 42.96 -33.30 -22.81
C THR A 64 41.62 -32.62 -23.02
N ALA A 65 41.03 -32.06 -21.98
CA ALA A 65 39.77 -31.31 -22.09
C ALA A 65 39.90 -29.93 -21.44
N GLU A 66 39.14 -28.95 -21.94
CA GLU A 66 39.09 -27.59 -21.38
C GLU A 66 37.90 -27.40 -20.43
N THR A 67 36.92 -28.30 -20.49
CA THR A 67 35.76 -28.28 -19.59
C THR A 67 35.46 -29.66 -19.03
N GLU A 68 34.73 -29.69 -17.92
CA GLU A 68 34.25 -30.91 -17.29
C GLU A 68 33.39 -31.76 -18.23
N LYS A 69 32.48 -31.11 -18.95
CA LYS A 69 31.58 -31.77 -19.91
C LYS A 69 32.38 -32.45 -21.02
N GLU A 70 33.32 -31.71 -21.61
CA GLU A 70 34.19 -32.23 -22.66
C GLU A 70 35.05 -33.40 -22.16
N LEU A 71 35.55 -33.33 -20.92
CA LEU A 71 36.34 -34.42 -20.32
C LEU A 71 35.53 -35.72 -20.24
N CYS A 72 34.28 -35.64 -19.80
CA CYS A 72 33.38 -36.81 -19.73
C CYS A 72 33.03 -37.34 -21.13
N GLU A 73 32.70 -36.46 -22.08
CA GLU A 73 32.38 -36.85 -23.46
C GLU A 73 33.58 -37.55 -24.13
N LYS A 74 34.79 -37.04 -23.90
CA LYS A 74 36.03 -37.65 -24.40
C LYS A 74 36.31 -38.99 -23.74
N GLU A 75 36.07 -39.16 -22.43
CA GLU A 75 36.24 -40.47 -21.78
C GLU A 75 35.32 -41.53 -22.41
N ILE A 76 34.03 -41.21 -22.58
CA ILE A 76 33.06 -42.11 -23.21
C ILE A 76 33.52 -42.47 -24.63
N ALA A 77 33.89 -41.47 -25.43
CA ALA A 77 34.37 -41.68 -26.79
C ALA A 77 35.62 -42.58 -26.82
N HIS A 78 36.59 -42.36 -25.93
CA HIS A 78 37.81 -43.16 -25.87
C HIS A 78 37.57 -44.58 -25.38
N ILE A 79 36.63 -44.82 -24.45
CA ILE A 79 36.23 -46.17 -24.03
C ILE A 79 35.62 -46.93 -25.20
N GLU A 80 34.79 -46.28 -26.01
CA GLU A 80 34.17 -46.86 -27.19
C GLU A 80 35.22 -47.14 -28.28
N ILE A 81 36.03 -46.15 -28.65
CA ILE A 81 37.09 -46.26 -29.67
C ILE A 81 38.07 -47.38 -29.34
N HIS A 82 38.43 -47.54 -28.06
CA HIS A 82 39.37 -48.56 -27.60
C HIS A 82 38.70 -49.88 -27.19
N ASN A 83 37.37 -49.96 -27.29
CA ASN A 83 36.56 -51.11 -26.88
C ASN A 83 36.92 -51.61 -25.46
N SER A 84 37.18 -50.68 -24.53
CA SER A 84 37.84 -51.01 -23.26
C SER A 84 36.89 -51.52 -22.16
N HIS A 85 35.61 -51.71 -22.47
CA HIS A 85 34.62 -52.18 -21.51
C HIS A 85 34.76 -53.69 -21.20
N TYR A 86 34.77 -54.06 -19.92
CA TYR A 86 35.08 -55.43 -19.48
C TYR A 86 34.10 -56.51 -19.98
N LYS A 87 32.79 -56.20 -20.06
CA LYS A 87 31.77 -57.13 -20.59
C LYS A 87 31.94 -57.44 -22.07
N ARG A 88 32.58 -56.53 -22.82
CA ARG A 88 32.85 -56.74 -24.26
C ARG A 88 34.03 -57.69 -24.46
N GLY A 89 34.79 -57.97 -23.41
CA GLY A 89 35.93 -58.90 -23.43
C GLY A 89 37.27 -58.25 -23.77
N TYR A 90 37.30 -56.98 -24.18
CA TYR A 90 38.49 -56.32 -24.75
C TYR A 90 39.16 -55.28 -23.83
N GLY A 91 38.63 -55.01 -22.63
CA GLY A 91 39.28 -54.10 -21.67
C GLY A 91 38.91 -54.31 -20.20
N TYR A 92 39.21 -53.28 -19.39
CA TYR A 92 39.06 -53.29 -17.93
C TYR A 92 38.18 -52.16 -17.37
N ASN A 93 37.61 -51.30 -18.21
CA ASN A 93 36.59 -50.33 -17.79
C ASN A 93 35.35 -51.07 -17.31
N MET A 94 34.84 -50.71 -16.13
CA MET A 94 33.63 -51.33 -15.55
C MET A 94 32.34 -50.61 -15.94
N THR A 95 32.47 -49.41 -16.52
CA THR A 95 31.40 -48.49 -16.90
C THR A 95 31.72 -47.98 -18.30
N ASP A 96 30.71 -47.51 -19.05
CA ASP A 96 30.91 -46.93 -20.39
C ASP A 96 31.50 -45.50 -20.35
N GLY A 97 31.87 -44.99 -19.16
CA GLY A 97 32.42 -43.65 -18.95
C GLY A 97 31.35 -42.61 -18.57
N GLY A 98 31.80 -41.41 -18.19
CA GLY A 98 30.90 -40.32 -17.79
C GLY A 98 30.32 -40.43 -16.38
N GLU A 99 30.70 -41.48 -15.64
CA GLU A 99 30.28 -41.75 -14.27
C GLU A 99 31.25 -41.14 -13.25
N GLY A 100 31.54 -39.84 -13.37
CA GLY A 100 31.89 -39.10 -12.17
C GLY A 100 30.78 -39.27 -11.13
N VAL A 101 31.08 -39.03 -9.84
CA VAL A 101 30.02 -38.87 -8.79
C VAL A 101 29.01 -37.76 -9.14
N ILE A 102 29.28 -37.04 -10.22
CA ILE A 102 28.50 -35.99 -10.84
C ILE A 102 27.51 -36.65 -11.82
N GLY A 103 26.25 -36.72 -11.42
CA GLY A 103 25.16 -37.28 -12.22
C GLY A 103 24.58 -38.59 -11.69
N TYR A 104 25.18 -39.20 -10.66
CA TYR A 104 24.59 -40.35 -9.97
C TYR A 104 23.22 -39.97 -9.39
N ARG A 105 22.16 -40.43 -10.06
CA ARG A 105 20.79 -40.33 -9.57
C ARG A 105 20.48 -41.61 -8.83
N HIS A 106 20.25 -41.51 -7.52
CA HIS A 106 19.74 -42.63 -6.74
C HIS A 106 18.54 -43.26 -7.47
N THR A 107 18.55 -44.58 -7.60
CA THR A 107 17.37 -45.33 -8.06
C THR A 107 16.21 -45.06 -7.11
N GLU A 108 14.96 -45.18 -7.59
CA GLU A 108 13.78 -45.02 -6.73
C GLU A 108 13.82 -45.98 -5.53
N GLU A 109 14.34 -47.18 -5.72
CA GLU A 109 14.58 -48.15 -4.64
C GLU A 109 15.59 -47.63 -3.60
N THR A 110 16.72 -47.08 -4.05
CA THR A 110 17.72 -46.52 -3.12
C THR A 110 17.16 -45.31 -2.38
N LYS A 111 16.41 -44.43 -3.05
CA LYS A 111 15.71 -43.32 -2.41
C LYS A 111 14.72 -43.82 -1.36
N ARG A 112 13.98 -44.90 -1.65
CA ARG A 112 13.05 -45.52 -0.71
C ARG A 112 13.78 -46.05 0.52
N ILE A 113 14.85 -46.82 0.33
CA ILE A 113 15.68 -47.36 1.43
C ILE A 113 16.24 -46.22 2.30
N MET A 114 16.75 -45.15 1.67
CA MET A 114 17.25 -43.98 2.39
C MET A 114 16.14 -43.27 3.17
N SER A 115 14.94 -43.15 2.58
CA SER A 115 13.77 -42.57 3.25
C SER A 115 13.33 -43.42 4.44
N GLU A 116 13.24 -44.75 4.27
CA GLU A 116 12.88 -45.69 5.34
C GLU A 116 13.88 -45.61 6.50
N LYS A 117 15.19 -45.64 6.21
CA LYS A 117 16.25 -45.47 7.21
C LYS A 117 16.16 -44.13 7.92
N SER A 118 15.88 -43.05 7.19
CA SER A 118 15.68 -41.72 7.77
C SER A 118 14.46 -41.69 8.69
N THR A 119 13.34 -42.30 8.29
CA THR A 119 12.13 -42.39 9.12
C THR A 119 12.39 -43.15 10.41
N VAL A 120 13.11 -44.28 10.36
CA VAL A 120 13.50 -45.04 11.56
C VAL A 120 14.47 -44.23 12.43
N TYR A 121 15.46 -43.57 11.84
CA TYR A 121 16.40 -42.73 12.59
C TYR A 121 15.68 -41.60 13.33
N TYR A 122 14.71 -40.96 12.69
CA TYR A 122 13.93 -39.87 13.30
C TYR A 122 12.70 -40.35 14.10
N SER A 123 12.45 -41.65 14.23
CA SER A 123 11.38 -42.14 15.11
C SER A 123 11.72 -41.90 16.58
N ASP A 124 13.01 -41.90 16.92
CA ASP A 124 13.49 -41.52 18.25
C ASP A 124 13.29 -40.01 18.50
N THR A 125 12.48 -39.72 19.50
CA THR A 125 12.17 -38.35 19.91
C THR A 125 13.39 -37.59 20.42
N SER A 126 14.35 -38.28 21.06
CA SER A 126 15.58 -37.65 21.58
C SER A 126 16.44 -37.08 20.46
N ILE A 127 16.58 -37.83 19.36
CA ILE A 127 17.28 -37.40 18.15
C ILE A 127 16.61 -36.18 17.52
N ARG A 128 15.27 -36.17 17.43
CA ARG A 128 14.53 -35.01 16.91
C ARG A 128 14.73 -33.77 17.77
N ILE A 129 14.70 -33.92 19.09
CA ILE A 129 14.93 -32.82 20.04
C ILE A 129 16.36 -32.29 19.91
N ALA A 130 17.36 -33.17 19.91
CA ALA A 130 18.77 -32.80 19.77
C ALA A 130 19.01 -32.02 18.46
N LYS A 131 18.48 -32.51 17.34
CA LYS A 131 18.60 -31.81 16.03
C LYS A 131 17.88 -30.47 16.04
N SER A 132 16.73 -30.36 16.69
CA SER A 132 16.00 -29.09 16.83
C SER A 132 16.81 -28.06 17.63
N ILE A 133 17.48 -28.47 18.70
CA ILE A 133 18.36 -27.61 19.50
C ILE A 133 19.56 -27.14 18.67
N GLU A 134 20.23 -28.05 17.95
CA GLU A 134 21.36 -27.73 17.07
C GLU A 134 20.97 -26.70 16.01
N VAL A 135 19.81 -26.89 15.36
CA VAL A 135 19.29 -25.97 14.34
C VAL A 135 18.96 -24.61 14.93
N LYS A 136 18.33 -24.56 16.11
CA LYS A 136 18.06 -23.29 16.81
C LYS A 136 19.35 -22.52 17.09
N LYS A 137 20.37 -23.20 17.63
CA LYS A 137 21.69 -22.62 17.90
C LYS A 137 22.36 -22.09 16.63
N TYR A 138 22.28 -22.82 15.52
CA TYR A 138 22.81 -22.37 14.23
C TYR A 138 22.17 -21.05 13.76
N PHE A 139 20.86 -20.89 13.98
CA PHE A 139 20.09 -19.70 13.62
C PHE A 139 20.03 -18.63 14.71
N GLU A 140 20.67 -18.80 15.86
CA GLU A 140 20.92 -17.69 16.79
C GLU A 140 21.91 -16.69 16.16
N ASN A 141 22.87 -17.18 15.38
CA ASN A 141 23.76 -16.32 14.60
C ASN A 141 22.99 -15.62 13.46
N GLN A 142 22.94 -14.30 13.51
CA GLN A 142 22.23 -13.45 12.55
C GLN A 142 22.76 -13.59 11.12
N GLU A 143 24.06 -13.78 10.93
CA GLU A 143 24.67 -13.93 9.60
C GLU A 143 24.18 -15.20 8.91
N ASN A 144 24.11 -16.32 9.64
CA ASN A 144 23.59 -17.59 9.12
C ASN A 144 22.14 -17.44 8.66
N ARG A 145 21.31 -16.74 9.44
CA ARG A 145 19.91 -16.45 9.06
C ARG A 145 19.85 -15.63 7.78
N LEU A 146 20.63 -14.55 7.69
CA LEU A 146 20.65 -13.65 6.53
C LEU A 146 21.14 -14.37 5.27
N ARG A 147 22.17 -15.21 5.39
CA ARG A 147 22.68 -16.06 4.30
C ARG A 147 21.59 -16.99 3.77
N LEU A 148 20.87 -17.69 4.65
CA LEU A 148 19.76 -18.56 4.23
C LEU A 148 18.65 -17.75 3.55
N ILE A 149 18.26 -16.61 4.10
CA ILE A 149 17.23 -15.75 3.50
C ILE A 149 17.64 -15.32 2.09
N LYS A 150 18.92 -14.94 1.88
CA LYS A 150 19.44 -14.55 0.56
C LYS A 150 19.38 -15.71 -0.42
N GLN A 151 19.78 -16.91 -0.01
CA GLN A 151 19.72 -18.12 -0.83
C GLN A 151 18.28 -18.47 -1.23
N LEU A 152 17.34 -18.47 -0.26
CA LEU A 152 15.93 -18.76 -0.52
C LEU A 152 15.29 -17.73 -1.46
N LYS A 153 15.60 -16.43 -1.27
CA LYS A 153 15.12 -15.37 -2.18
C LYS A 153 15.61 -15.62 -3.61
N SER A 154 16.91 -15.87 -3.78
CA SER A 154 17.50 -16.18 -5.10
C SER A 154 16.85 -17.41 -5.73
N TYR A 155 16.67 -18.49 -4.96
CA TYR A 155 16.03 -19.70 -5.43
C TYR A 155 14.62 -19.43 -5.98
N TYR A 156 13.74 -18.76 -5.23
CA TYR A 156 12.37 -18.50 -5.68
C TYR A 156 12.26 -17.47 -6.80
N ILE A 157 13.27 -16.60 -6.98
CA ILE A 157 13.36 -15.72 -8.14
C ILE A 157 13.66 -16.56 -9.39
N ASN A 158 14.59 -17.51 -9.28
CA ASN A 158 15.00 -18.36 -10.40
C ASN A 158 14.05 -19.56 -10.66
N HIS A 159 13.17 -19.87 -9.71
CA HIS A 159 12.22 -21.01 -9.75
C HIS A 159 10.79 -20.54 -9.43
N PRO A 160 10.14 -19.77 -10.32
CA PRO A 160 8.79 -19.25 -10.10
C PRO A 160 7.75 -20.36 -9.92
N GLU A 161 7.94 -21.52 -10.55
CA GLU A 161 7.10 -22.72 -10.39
C GLU A 161 7.17 -23.28 -8.96
N ALA A 162 8.36 -23.30 -8.34
CA ALA A 162 8.52 -23.71 -6.96
C ALA A 162 7.80 -22.73 -6.01
N LYS A 163 7.88 -21.42 -6.29
CA LYS A 163 7.15 -20.39 -5.54
C LYS A 163 5.64 -20.57 -5.66
N LYS A 164 5.13 -20.84 -6.87
CA LYS A 164 3.71 -21.11 -7.12
C LYS A 164 3.23 -22.36 -6.38
N LYS A 165 4.00 -23.46 -6.46
CA LYS A 165 3.71 -24.71 -5.74
C LYS A 165 3.65 -24.49 -4.23
N MET A 166 4.58 -23.71 -3.67
CA MET A 166 4.56 -23.34 -2.26
C MET A 166 3.30 -22.52 -1.90
N SER A 167 2.92 -21.56 -2.74
CA SER A 167 1.71 -20.76 -2.53
C SER A 167 0.45 -21.62 -2.49
N ILE A 168 0.30 -22.55 -3.42
CA ILE A 168 -0.85 -23.47 -3.48
C ILE A 168 -0.91 -24.32 -2.21
N ARG A 169 0.20 -24.93 -1.82
CA ARG A 169 0.30 -25.73 -0.59
C ARG A 169 -0.08 -24.93 0.66
N MET A 170 0.32 -23.66 0.74
CA MET A 170 -0.05 -22.81 1.87
C MET A 170 -1.54 -22.49 1.89
N THR A 171 -2.14 -22.24 0.73
CA THR A 171 -3.59 -22.04 0.60
C THR A 171 -4.35 -23.29 1.03
N GLU A 172 -3.92 -24.48 0.61
CA GLU A 172 -4.49 -25.76 1.04
C GLU A 172 -4.32 -26.00 2.54
N TYR A 173 -3.14 -25.71 3.10
CA TYR A 173 -2.89 -25.87 4.53
C TYR A 173 -3.81 -24.99 5.37
N PHE A 174 -4.01 -23.73 4.94
CA PHE A 174 -4.88 -22.78 5.61
C PHE A 174 -6.34 -22.87 5.19
N SER A 175 -6.74 -23.73 4.25
CA SER A 175 -8.16 -23.98 4.00
C SER A 175 -8.78 -24.77 5.16
N ASN A 176 -7.99 -25.61 5.83
CA ASN A 176 -8.38 -26.31 7.05
C ASN A 176 -8.50 -25.34 8.25
N LEU A 177 -9.65 -25.38 8.93
CA LEU A 177 -9.97 -24.47 10.04
C LEU A 177 -9.11 -24.74 11.29
N GLU A 178 -8.82 -26.00 11.59
CA GLU A 178 -8.01 -26.41 12.73
C GLU A 178 -6.58 -25.89 12.59
N ASN A 179 -5.99 -26.01 11.40
CA ASN A 179 -4.67 -25.44 11.11
C ASN A 179 -4.65 -23.92 11.30
N ARG A 180 -5.70 -23.21 10.86
CA ARG A 180 -5.84 -21.76 11.08
C ARG A 180 -5.91 -21.42 12.57
N LEU A 181 -6.70 -22.17 13.34
CA LEU A 181 -6.86 -21.96 14.77
C LEU A 181 -5.55 -22.21 15.52
N ASN A 182 -4.89 -23.34 15.26
CA ASN A 182 -3.60 -23.69 15.86
C ASN A 182 -2.53 -22.63 15.55
N GLN A 183 -2.50 -22.12 14.32
CA GLN A 183 -1.59 -21.03 13.93
C GLN A 183 -1.91 -19.73 14.68
N SER A 184 -3.19 -19.42 14.90
CA SER A 184 -3.64 -18.25 15.66
C SER A 184 -3.23 -18.34 17.13
N ILE A 185 -3.44 -19.49 17.77
CA ILE A 185 -3.05 -19.76 19.17
C ILE A 185 -1.54 -19.57 19.34
N ARG A 186 -0.73 -20.24 18.50
CA ARG A 186 0.73 -20.11 18.55
C ARG A 186 1.21 -18.67 18.37
N ARG A 187 0.57 -17.92 17.47
CA ARG A 187 0.91 -16.51 17.22
C ARG A 187 0.56 -15.62 18.42
N LYS A 188 -0.60 -15.82 19.04
CA LYS A 188 -1.01 -15.10 20.24
C LYS A 188 -0.05 -15.37 21.39
N GLU A 189 0.32 -16.62 21.61
CA GLU A 189 1.29 -17.02 22.63
C GLU A 189 2.69 -16.43 22.36
N PHE A 190 3.17 -16.50 21.12
CA PHE A 190 4.43 -15.88 20.72
C PHE A 190 4.47 -14.39 21.06
N TYR A 191 3.45 -13.62 20.67
CA TYR A 191 3.41 -12.18 20.95
C TYR A 191 3.16 -11.85 22.42
N LYS A 192 2.50 -12.73 23.18
CA LYS A 192 2.39 -12.60 24.65
C LYS A 192 3.77 -12.70 25.29
N ASN A 193 4.60 -13.64 24.82
CA ASN A 193 5.94 -13.86 25.34
C ASN A 193 7.01 -12.95 24.70
N ASN A 194 6.69 -12.24 23.61
CA ASN A 194 7.61 -11.38 22.87
C ASN A 194 6.93 -10.03 22.52
N PRO A 195 6.72 -9.15 23.51
CA PRO A 195 6.01 -7.89 23.29
C PRO A 195 6.74 -6.95 22.31
N GLU A 196 8.07 -6.93 22.32
CA GLU A 196 8.87 -6.14 21.38
C GLU A 196 8.63 -6.55 19.92
N ALA A 197 8.57 -7.86 19.65
CA ALA A 197 8.27 -8.37 18.31
C ALA A 197 6.84 -7.96 17.86
N ARG A 198 5.88 -7.90 18.80
CA ARG A 198 4.52 -7.41 18.51
C ARG A 198 4.53 -5.92 18.15
N GLN A 199 5.29 -5.12 18.89
CA GLN A 199 5.44 -3.69 18.63
C GLN A 199 6.11 -3.43 17.28
N LEU A 200 7.21 -4.13 16.97
CA LEU A 200 7.91 -4.01 15.70
C LEU A 200 6.99 -4.33 14.51
N VAL A 201 6.22 -5.41 14.59
CA VAL A 201 5.25 -5.78 13.54
C VAL A 201 4.14 -4.72 13.42
N SER A 202 3.68 -4.14 14.53
CA SER A 202 2.69 -3.05 14.52
C SER A 202 3.24 -1.81 13.81
N ILE A 203 4.48 -1.42 14.08
CA ILE A 203 5.16 -0.28 13.42
C ILE A 203 5.30 -0.55 11.93
N GLN A 204 5.87 -1.69 11.54
CA GLN A 204 6.06 -2.06 10.13
C GLN A 204 4.72 -2.13 9.37
N MET A 205 3.67 -2.62 10.02
CA MET A 205 2.33 -2.66 9.42
C MET A 205 1.77 -1.24 9.24
N LYS A 206 1.92 -0.35 10.22
CA LYS A 206 1.50 1.06 10.09
C LYS A 206 2.24 1.75 8.94
N GLU A 207 3.56 1.55 8.83
CA GLU A 207 4.36 2.09 7.74
C GLU A 207 3.91 1.56 6.38
N PHE A 208 3.73 0.24 6.24
CA PHE A 208 3.23 -0.37 5.02
C PHE A 208 1.85 0.15 4.62
N MET A 209 0.92 0.21 5.58
CA MET A 209 -0.44 0.73 5.36
C MET A 209 -0.45 2.23 5.09
N ASN A 210 0.63 2.95 5.43
CA ASN A 210 0.77 4.37 5.15
C ASN A 210 1.31 4.71 3.77
N ARG A 211 1.86 3.72 3.05
CA ARG A 211 2.36 3.91 1.67
C ARG A 211 1.22 4.36 0.75
N PRO A 212 1.41 5.38 -0.12
CA PRO A 212 0.34 5.95 -0.93
C PRO A 212 -0.37 4.94 -1.83
N ASP A 213 0.38 4.07 -2.50
CA ASP A 213 -0.10 3.00 -3.38
C ASP A 213 -0.98 2.00 -2.61
N VAL A 214 -0.52 1.57 -1.43
CA VAL A 214 -1.25 0.65 -0.55
C VAL A 214 -2.54 1.30 -0.03
N LYS A 215 -2.48 2.57 0.38
CA LYS A 215 -3.66 3.34 0.83
C LYS A 215 -4.72 3.42 -0.26
N GLU A 216 -4.32 3.77 -1.47
CA GLU A 216 -5.25 3.90 -2.59
C GLU A 216 -5.86 2.55 -2.97
N ALA A 217 -5.04 1.50 -3.11
CA ALA A 217 -5.51 0.15 -3.43
C ALA A 217 -6.50 -0.39 -2.37
N ASN A 218 -6.19 -0.21 -1.09
CA ASN A 218 -7.07 -0.62 0.00
C ASN A 218 -8.35 0.19 0.05
N SER A 219 -8.29 1.50 -0.22
CA SER A 219 -9.48 2.37 -0.31
C SER A 219 -10.42 1.90 -1.43
N LYS A 220 -9.88 1.58 -2.62
CA LYS A 220 -10.64 1.02 -3.75
C LYS A 220 -11.30 -0.31 -3.37
N ARG A 221 -10.52 -1.28 -2.89
CA ARG A 221 -11.04 -2.60 -2.46
C ARG A 221 -12.13 -2.49 -1.40
N ARG A 222 -11.96 -1.61 -0.41
CA ARG A 222 -12.94 -1.43 0.67
C ARG A 222 -14.23 -0.80 0.17
N LYS A 223 -14.16 0.20 -0.71
CA LYS A 223 -15.35 0.82 -1.32
C LYS A 223 -16.13 -0.21 -2.15
N GLU A 224 -15.42 -1.02 -2.93
CA GLU A 224 -16.02 -2.10 -3.73
C GLU A 224 -16.65 -3.19 -2.85
N PHE A 225 -15.96 -3.61 -1.79
CA PHE A 225 -16.49 -4.57 -0.82
C PHE A 225 -17.82 -4.11 -0.23
N TYR A 226 -17.89 -2.89 0.32
CA TYR A 226 -19.13 -2.38 0.92
C TYR A 226 -20.24 -2.08 -0.09
N LYS A 227 -19.88 -1.71 -1.33
CA LYS A 227 -20.85 -1.58 -2.43
C LYS A 227 -21.53 -2.92 -2.73
N ASN A 228 -20.76 -4.01 -2.72
CA ASN A 228 -21.26 -5.35 -3.02
C ASN A 228 -21.81 -6.09 -1.79
N ASN A 229 -21.56 -5.58 -0.57
CA ASN A 229 -21.96 -6.19 0.70
C ASN A 229 -22.60 -5.13 1.62
N PRO A 230 -23.83 -4.68 1.31
CA PRO A 230 -24.50 -3.61 2.06
C PRO A 230 -24.81 -4.00 3.51
N GLU A 231 -25.04 -5.28 3.81
CA GLU A 231 -25.23 -5.78 5.18
C GLU A 231 -23.95 -5.63 6.00
N ALA A 232 -22.79 -5.99 5.44
CA ALA A 232 -21.50 -5.80 6.09
C ALA A 232 -21.20 -4.30 6.36
N ALA A 233 -21.69 -3.40 5.50
CA ALA A 233 -21.59 -1.96 5.74
C ALA A 233 -22.45 -1.50 6.93
N LYS A 234 -23.67 -2.05 7.06
CA LYS A 234 -24.56 -1.79 8.20
C LYS A 234 -23.97 -2.33 9.50
N GLU A 235 -23.56 -3.59 9.52
CA GLU A 235 -22.92 -4.23 10.67
C GLU A 235 -21.67 -3.46 11.12
N HIS A 236 -20.83 -3.06 10.16
CA HIS A 236 -19.67 -2.23 10.45
C HIS A 236 -20.06 -0.89 11.08
N SER A 237 -21.12 -0.24 10.58
CA SER A 237 -21.62 1.02 11.15
C SER A 237 -22.14 0.85 12.57
N GLU A 238 -22.91 -0.22 12.83
CA GLU A 238 -23.44 -0.54 14.16
C GLU A 238 -22.33 -0.81 15.17
N ARG A 239 -21.34 -1.63 14.78
CA ARG A 239 -20.17 -1.90 15.61
C ARG A 239 -19.40 -0.63 15.96
N MET A 240 -19.24 0.29 15.00
CA MET A 240 -18.58 1.58 15.28
C MET A 240 -19.37 2.45 16.26
N LYS A 241 -20.71 2.47 16.15
CA LYS A 241 -21.58 3.17 17.11
C LYS A 241 -21.46 2.56 18.51
N GLU A 242 -21.42 1.23 18.62
CA GLU A 242 -21.24 0.53 19.89
C GLU A 242 -19.87 0.83 20.52
N ILE A 243 -18.80 0.84 19.73
CA ILE A 243 -17.45 1.23 20.20
C ILE A 243 -17.47 2.66 20.76
N HIS A 244 -18.08 3.62 20.05
CA HIS A 244 -18.18 5.00 20.54
C HIS A 244 -19.05 5.13 21.79
N LYS A 245 -20.10 4.30 21.93
CA LYS A 245 -20.93 4.26 23.14
C LYS A 245 -20.15 3.73 24.34
N ASN A 246 -19.38 2.66 24.14
CA ASN A 246 -18.65 1.97 25.19
C ASN A 246 -17.29 2.64 25.51
N ASN A 247 -16.80 3.55 24.65
CA ASN A 247 -15.55 4.28 24.83
C ASN A 247 -15.77 5.79 24.63
N PRO A 248 -16.24 6.52 25.67
CA PRO A 248 -16.53 7.95 25.59
C PRO A 248 -15.35 8.82 25.16
N GLU A 249 -14.13 8.44 25.53
CA GLU A 249 -12.90 9.15 25.16
C GLU A 249 -12.64 9.08 23.65
N ILE A 250 -12.71 7.89 23.05
CA ILE A 250 -12.61 7.69 21.59
C ILE A 250 -13.70 8.48 20.85
N SER A 251 -14.92 8.49 21.39
CA SER A 251 -16.02 9.26 20.81
C SER A 251 -15.74 10.76 20.82
N LYS A 252 -15.17 11.28 21.91
CA LYS A 252 -14.77 12.68 22.05
C LYS A 252 -13.64 13.05 21.09
N GLU A 253 -12.57 12.26 21.05
CA GLU A 253 -11.45 12.45 20.12
C GLU A 253 -11.91 12.43 18.67
N HIS A 254 -12.76 11.46 18.30
CA HIS A 254 -13.32 11.37 16.96
C HIS A 254 -14.18 12.59 16.62
N SER A 255 -14.99 13.07 17.58
CA SER A 255 -15.82 14.27 17.42
C SER A 255 -14.98 15.53 17.23
N GLU A 256 -13.90 15.69 17.99
CA GLU A 256 -12.95 16.80 17.86
C GLU A 256 -12.21 16.76 16.52
N PHE A 257 -11.70 15.59 16.13
CA PHE A 257 -11.10 15.37 14.81
C PHE A 257 -12.08 15.72 13.68
N MET A 258 -13.33 15.29 13.76
CA MET A 258 -14.34 15.59 12.74
C MET A 258 -14.67 17.09 12.68
N LYS A 259 -14.72 17.77 13.83
CA LYS A 259 -14.88 19.24 13.88
C LYS A 259 -13.72 19.95 13.20
N GLU A 260 -12.48 19.54 13.47
CA GLU A 260 -11.29 20.11 12.83
C GLU A 260 -11.28 19.84 11.32
N PHE A 261 -11.47 18.58 10.93
CA PHE A 261 -11.49 18.15 9.53
C PHE A 261 -12.56 18.88 8.71
N MET A 262 -13.79 18.97 9.23
CA MET A 262 -14.88 19.71 8.56
C MET A 262 -14.65 21.22 8.53
N ASN A 263 -13.74 21.74 9.37
CA ASN A 263 -13.40 23.16 9.37
C ASN A 263 -12.31 23.55 8.37
N ARG A 264 -11.58 22.58 7.79
CA ARG A 264 -10.53 22.83 6.80
C ARG A 264 -11.11 23.51 5.54
N PRO A 265 -10.45 24.55 4.98
CA PRO A 265 -11.00 25.31 3.85
C PRO A 265 -11.33 24.46 2.61
N ASP A 266 -10.45 23.54 2.25
CA ASP A 266 -10.59 22.61 1.13
C ASP A 266 -11.79 21.67 1.31
N VAL A 267 -11.95 21.11 2.52
CA VAL A 267 -13.08 20.25 2.87
C VAL A 267 -14.40 21.02 2.84
N LYS A 268 -14.43 22.24 3.39
CA LYS A 268 -15.60 23.13 3.34
C LYS A 268 -16.01 23.44 1.90
N GLU A 269 -15.04 23.78 1.05
CA GLU A 269 -15.31 24.08 -0.36
C GLU A 269 -15.82 22.86 -1.11
N ALA A 270 -15.17 21.70 -0.95
CA ALA A 270 -15.59 20.45 -1.58
C ALA A 270 -17.00 20.02 -1.14
N ASN A 271 -17.31 20.12 0.16
CA ASN A 271 -18.65 19.83 0.67
C ASN A 271 -19.70 20.82 0.17
N SER A 272 -19.35 22.11 0.08
CA SER A 272 -20.23 23.13 -0.49
C SER A 272 -20.56 22.84 -1.95
N LYS A 273 -19.55 22.47 -2.76
CA LYS A 273 -19.73 22.05 -4.17
C LYS A 273 -20.66 20.85 -4.27
N ARG A 274 -20.38 19.78 -3.51
CA ARG A 274 -21.22 18.56 -3.48
C ARG A 274 -22.67 18.85 -3.08
N ARG A 275 -22.88 19.67 -2.06
CA ARG A 275 -24.23 20.02 -1.59
C ARG A 275 -25.00 20.84 -2.62
N LYS A 276 -24.35 21.81 -3.28
CA LYS A 276 -24.95 22.58 -4.37
C LYS A 276 -25.33 21.69 -5.55
N GLU A 277 -24.45 20.77 -5.93
CA GLU A 277 -24.70 19.80 -6.99
C GLU A 277 -25.85 18.84 -6.62
N PHE A 278 -25.88 18.36 -5.38
CA PHE A 278 -26.99 17.54 -4.88
C PHE A 278 -28.33 18.25 -5.01
N TYR A 279 -28.46 19.49 -4.54
CA TYR A 279 -29.72 20.24 -4.64
C TYR A 279 -30.08 20.62 -6.08
N LYS A 280 -29.08 20.87 -6.94
CA LYS A 280 -29.31 21.08 -8.37
C LYS A 280 -29.93 19.84 -9.03
N ASN A 281 -29.46 18.65 -8.64
CA ASN A 281 -29.94 17.37 -9.18
C ASN A 281 -31.18 16.83 -8.45
N ASN A 282 -31.53 17.39 -7.28
CA ASN A 282 -32.68 16.97 -6.47
C ASN A 282 -33.50 18.20 -6.02
N PRO A 283 -34.30 18.81 -6.92
CA PRO A 283 -35.04 20.04 -6.63
C PRO A 283 -36.08 19.89 -5.51
N GLU A 284 -36.68 18.71 -5.37
CA GLU A 284 -37.64 18.40 -4.29
C GLU A 284 -36.97 18.44 -2.91
N ALA A 285 -35.83 17.76 -2.76
CA ALA A 285 -35.04 17.80 -1.54
C ALA A 285 -34.57 19.23 -1.18
N ALA A 286 -34.35 20.10 -2.18
CA ALA A 286 -34.04 21.50 -1.96
C ALA A 286 -35.25 22.29 -1.40
N LYS A 287 -36.46 22.02 -1.92
CA LYS A 287 -37.71 22.62 -1.41
C LYS A 287 -38.00 22.15 0.01
N GLU A 288 -37.96 20.85 0.27
CA GLU A 288 -38.14 20.26 1.60
C GLU A 288 -37.14 20.86 2.60
N HIS A 289 -35.87 20.96 2.22
CA HIS A 289 -34.86 21.58 3.08
C HIS A 289 -35.16 23.05 3.35
N SER A 290 -35.64 23.80 2.35
CA SER A 290 -36.03 25.19 2.54
C SER A 290 -37.24 25.34 3.47
N GLU A 291 -38.22 24.45 3.37
CA GLU A 291 -39.43 24.46 4.22
C GLU A 291 -39.07 24.10 5.66
N PHE A 292 -38.31 23.02 5.85
CA PHE A 292 -37.76 22.63 7.15
C PHE A 292 -36.98 23.78 7.79
N MET A 293 -36.11 24.46 7.04
CA MET A 293 -35.34 25.59 7.58
C MET A 293 -36.23 26.78 7.96
N LYS A 294 -37.29 27.06 7.20
CA LYS A 294 -38.27 28.10 7.58
C LYS A 294 -38.99 27.74 8.88
N GLU A 295 -39.42 26.49 9.03
CA GLU A 295 -40.09 26.00 10.24
C GLU A 295 -39.13 26.03 11.45
N PHE A 296 -37.93 25.47 11.30
CA PHE A 296 -36.90 25.45 12.33
C PHE A 296 -36.52 26.85 12.81
N MET A 297 -36.28 27.78 11.88
CA MET A 297 -36.00 29.18 12.23
C MET A 297 -37.20 29.89 12.84
N ASN A 298 -38.42 29.37 12.66
CA ASN A 298 -39.61 29.93 13.26
C ASN A 298 -39.88 29.46 14.70
N ARG A 299 -39.17 28.42 15.18
CA ARG A 299 -39.34 27.93 16.55
C ARG A 299 -38.94 29.00 17.59
N PRO A 300 -39.72 29.18 18.67
CA PRO A 300 -39.49 30.27 19.63
C PRO A 300 -38.09 30.26 20.25
N ASP A 301 -37.61 29.10 20.67
CA ASP A 301 -36.27 28.87 21.25
C ASP A 301 -35.15 29.23 20.26
N VAL A 302 -35.29 28.82 18.99
CA VAL A 302 -34.33 29.13 17.93
C VAL A 302 -34.32 30.62 17.60
N LYS A 303 -35.50 31.26 17.52
CA LYS A 303 -35.61 32.71 17.31
C LYS A 303 -34.94 33.49 18.43
N GLU A 304 -35.18 33.10 19.68
CA GLU A 304 -34.59 33.76 20.84
C GLU A 304 -33.06 33.61 20.85
N ALA A 305 -32.55 32.38 20.67
CA ALA A 305 -31.12 32.12 20.61
C ALA A 305 -30.44 32.87 19.45
N ASN A 306 -31.05 32.90 18.26
CA ASN A 306 -30.54 33.65 17.12
C ASN A 306 -30.57 35.15 17.36
N SER A 307 -31.62 35.69 17.98
CA SER A 307 -31.72 37.10 18.35
C SER A 307 -30.62 37.49 19.33
N LYS A 308 -30.37 36.68 20.36
CA LYS A 308 -29.28 36.88 21.32
C LYS A 308 -27.92 36.88 20.63
N ARG A 309 -27.64 35.86 19.82
CA ARG A 309 -26.39 35.73 19.05
C ARG A 309 -26.18 36.89 18.07
N MET A 310 -27.23 37.35 17.41
CA MET A 310 -27.16 38.47 16.48
C MET A 310 -26.89 39.79 17.22
N LYS A 311 -27.55 40.02 18.36
CA LYS A 311 -27.27 41.20 19.21
C LYS A 311 -25.83 41.21 19.69
N GLU A 312 -25.32 40.06 20.14
CA GLU A 312 -23.93 39.91 20.56
C GLU A 312 -22.95 40.18 19.42
N PHE A 313 -23.17 39.57 18.24
CA PHE A 313 -22.38 39.81 17.04
C PHE A 313 -22.37 41.28 16.62
N MET A 314 -23.54 41.91 16.54
CA MET A 314 -23.69 43.33 16.21
C MET A 314 -23.15 44.26 17.29
N ASN A 315 -22.91 43.76 18.51
CA ASN A 315 -22.31 44.54 19.59
C ASN A 315 -20.79 44.52 19.59
N ARG A 316 -20.15 43.61 18.85
CA ARG A 316 -18.70 43.55 18.75
C ARG A 316 -18.15 44.86 18.14
N PRO A 317 -17.06 45.44 18.69
CA PRO A 317 -16.54 46.74 18.24
C PRO A 317 -16.19 46.78 16.75
N ASP A 318 -15.50 45.75 16.25
CA ASP A 318 -15.12 45.57 14.84
C ASP A 318 -16.35 45.56 13.91
N VAL A 319 -17.39 44.83 14.30
CA VAL A 319 -18.64 44.73 13.54
C VAL A 319 -19.41 46.05 13.56
N LYS A 320 -19.51 46.73 14.70
CA LYS A 320 -20.17 48.04 14.83
C LYS A 320 -19.53 49.09 13.93
N GLU A 321 -18.21 49.16 13.96
CA GLU A 321 -17.44 50.11 13.15
C GLU A 321 -17.62 49.84 11.66
N ALA A 322 -17.44 48.58 11.24
CA ALA A 322 -17.65 48.17 9.85
C ALA A 322 -19.10 48.44 9.38
N HIS A 323 -20.09 48.15 10.24
CA HIS A 323 -21.49 48.43 9.95
C HIS A 323 -21.76 49.93 9.81
N SER A 324 -21.24 50.75 10.73
CA SER A 324 -21.36 52.21 10.68
C SER A 324 -20.74 52.79 9.41
N LYS A 325 -19.52 52.35 9.05
CA LYS A 325 -18.83 52.75 7.82
C LYS A 325 -19.67 52.39 6.59
N ARG A 326 -20.12 51.14 6.49
CA ARG A 326 -20.97 50.67 5.38
C ARG A 326 -22.28 51.46 5.28
N MET A 327 -22.90 51.81 6.40
CA MET A 327 -24.14 52.61 6.40
C MET A 327 -23.91 54.05 5.96
N LYS A 328 -22.77 54.67 6.33
CA LYS A 328 -22.38 56.00 5.84
C LYS A 328 -22.12 55.99 4.33
N GLU A 329 -21.34 55.02 3.85
CA GLU A 329 -21.03 54.84 2.41
C GLU A 329 -22.31 54.61 1.60
N ARG A 330 -23.19 53.72 2.08
CA ARG A 330 -24.49 53.49 1.44
C ARG A 330 -25.33 54.76 1.42
N GLY A 331 -25.37 55.52 2.51
CA GLY A 331 -26.12 56.79 2.56
C GLY A 331 -25.63 57.88 1.60
N GLN A 332 -24.42 57.75 1.03
CA GLN A 332 -23.88 58.68 0.04
C GLN A 332 -24.31 58.32 -1.38
N THR A 333 -24.57 57.05 -1.70
CA THR A 333 -25.00 56.63 -3.03
C THR A 333 -26.46 56.98 -3.29
N PHE A 334 -26.82 57.24 -4.56
CA PHE A 334 -28.20 57.49 -4.97
C PHE A 334 -29.13 56.35 -4.53
N GLU A 335 -28.74 55.11 -4.78
CA GLU A 335 -29.49 53.89 -4.39
C GLU A 335 -29.68 53.77 -2.88
N GLY A 336 -28.70 54.20 -2.07
CA GLY A 336 -28.83 54.16 -0.62
C GLY A 336 -29.58 55.34 -0.01
N LYS A 337 -29.80 56.43 -0.76
CA LYS A 337 -30.70 57.53 -0.40
C LYS A 337 -32.19 57.20 -0.67
N ILE A 338 -32.48 56.22 -1.52
CA ILE A 338 -33.85 55.74 -1.77
C ILE A 338 -34.44 55.16 -0.48
N ARG A 339 -35.54 55.76 0.00
CA ARG A 339 -36.29 55.29 1.16
C ARG A 339 -37.72 54.94 0.75
N GLY A 340 -37.94 53.66 0.46
CA GLY A 340 -39.25 53.14 0.04
C GLY A 340 -39.56 53.36 -1.45
N PRO A 341 -40.78 53.00 -1.89
CA PRO A 341 -41.21 53.20 -3.28
C PRO A 341 -41.28 54.70 -3.65
N PRO A 342 -41.17 55.05 -4.94
CA PRO A 342 -41.27 56.44 -5.39
C PRO A 342 -42.64 57.02 -5.01
N LYS A 343 -42.64 58.25 -4.51
CA LYS A 343 -43.85 59.00 -4.17
C LYS A 343 -43.79 60.35 -4.88
N PRO A 344 -44.29 60.46 -6.11
CA PRO A 344 -44.19 61.68 -6.89
C PRO A 344 -44.88 62.86 -6.21
N PHE A 345 -44.25 64.02 -6.24
CA PHE A 345 -44.82 65.26 -5.76
C PHE A 345 -44.33 66.45 -6.59
N ASP A 346 -45.14 67.48 -6.65
CA ASP A 346 -44.85 68.75 -7.32
C ASP A 346 -44.33 69.79 -6.34
N VAL A 347 -43.39 70.59 -6.82
CA VAL A 347 -42.80 71.72 -6.10
C VAL A 347 -43.29 73.02 -6.72
N PHE A 348 -43.73 73.95 -5.88
CA PHE A 348 -44.18 75.28 -6.28
C PHE A 348 -43.48 76.37 -5.46
N GLU A 349 -43.31 77.55 -6.04
CA GLU A 349 -42.98 78.77 -5.30
C GLU A 349 -44.16 79.23 -4.43
N LYS A 350 -43.91 80.14 -3.48
CA LYS A 350 -44.94 80.70 -2.59
C LYS A 350 -46.06 81.44 -3.35
N ASN A 351 -45.76 81.99 -4.53
CA ASN A 351 -46.74 82.65 -5.41
C ASN A 351 -47.59 81.64 -6.23
N GLY A 352 -47.35 80.33 -6.10
CA GLY A 352 -48.06 79.29 -6.82
C GLY A 352 -47.41 78.85 -8.15
N THR A 353 -46.27 79.43 -8.53
CA THR A 353 -45.56 79.06 -9.75
C THR A 353 -45.00 77.64 -9.66
N TYR A 354 -45.31 76.79 -10.63
CA TYR A 354 -44.80 75.42 -10.70
C TYR A 354 -43.32 75.39 -11.07
N ILE A 355 -42.53 74.56 -10.39
CA ILE A 355 -41.09 74.41 -10.62
C ILE A 355 -40.79 73.09 -11.32
N LYS A 356 -41.03 71.96 -10.64
CA LYS A 356 -40.66 70.62 -11.09
C LYS A 356 -41.30 69.54 -10.22
N SER A 357 -41.49 68.35 -10.77
CA SER A 357 -41.87 67.14 -10.03
C SER A 357 -40.65 66.30 -9.64
N PHE A 358 -40.71 65.64 -8.49
CA PHE A 358 -39.69 64.70 -8.03
C PHE A 358 -40.33 63.41 -7.50
N ASN A 359 -39.61 62.29 -7.64
CA ASN A 359 -40.06 60.99 -7.13
C ASN A 359 -39.64 60.77 -5.67
N TYR A 360 -38.55 61.43 -5.26
CA TYR A 360 -38.02 61.33 -3.91
C TYR A 360 -37.70 62.70 -3.30
N GLN A 361 -37.91 62.83 -1.99
CA GLN A 361 -37.68 64.08 -1.27
C GLN A 361 -36.21 64.52 -1.27
N PHE A 362 -35.25 63.60 -1.37
CA PHE A 362 -33.84 63.97 -1.40
C PHE A 362 -33.45 64.63 -2.72
N GLU A 363 -34.02 64.19 -3.85
CA GLU A 363 -33.80 64.77 -5.19
C GLU A 363 -34.30 66.20 -5.24
N ALA A 364 -35.53 66.44 -4.77
CA ALA A 364 -36.10 67.78 -4.70
C ALA A 364 -35.28 68.69 -3.80
N ARG A 365 -34.82 68.18 -2.65
CA ARG A 365 -34.01 68.96 -1.72
C ARG A 365 -32.68 69.35 -2.35
N GLU A 366 -31.98 68.40 -2.98
CA GLU A 366 -30.69 68.64 -3.65
C GLU A 366 -30.83 69.64 -4.80
N TYR A 367 -31.87 69.49 -5.64
CA TYR A 367 -32.18 70.43 -6.70
C TYR A 367 -32.43 71.84 -6.18
N LEU A 368 -33.30 71.99 -5.16
CA LEU A 368 -33.67 73.30 -4.63
C LEU A 368 -32.50 73.98 -3.91
N GLN A 369 -31.73 73.23 -3.11
CA GLN A 369 -30.58 73.79 -2.40
C GLN A 369 -29.47 74.24 -3.35
N THR A 370 -29.26 73.52 -4.46
CA THR A 370 -28.25 73.86 -5.46
C THR A 370 -28.68 75.06 -6.31
N ASN A 371 -29.90 75.02 -6.87
CA ASN A 371 -30.33 76.04 -7.84
C ASN A 371 -30.77 77.37 -7.21
N TYR A 372 -31.15 77.36 -5.93
CA TYR A 372 -31.61 78.56 -5.21
C TYR A 372 -30.68 78.93 -4.03
N GLU A 373 -29.49 78.31 -3.97
CA GLU A 373 -28.44 78.54 -2.95
C GLU A 373 -28.94 78.48 -1.49
N ILE A 374 -29.90 77.59 -1.22
CA ILE A 374 -30.56 77.49 0.09
C ILE A 374 -29.67 76.74 1.08
N LYS A 375 -29.12 77.47 2.05
CA LYS A 375 -28.24 76.92 3.10
C LYS A 375 -28.98 76.21 4.24
N ILE A 376 -30.29 76.38 4.35
CA ILE A 376 -31.12 75.75 5.40
C ILE A 376 -31.71 74.42 4.94
N HIS A 377 -31.95 73.50 5.89
CA HIS A 377 -32.59 72.22 5.58
C HIS A 377 -34.05 72.41 5.17
N ILE A 378 -34.39 72.01 3.93
CA ILE A 378 -35.75 72.10 3.40
C ILE A 378 -36.60 70.95 3.94
N LYS A 379 -37.62 71.29 4.72
CA LYS A 379 -38.52 70.36 5.42
C LYS A 379 -39.67 69.86 4.54
N ILE A 380 -39.32 69.30 3.37
CA ILE A 380 -40.28 68.85 2.34
C ILE A 380 -41.37 67.94 2.94
N GLY A 381 -40.99 66.93 3.72
CA GLY A 381 -41.93 65.99 4.33
C GLY A 381 -42.92 66.62 5.33
N GLU A 382 -42.54 67.70 6.04
CA GLU A 382 -43.47 68.41 6.94
C GLU A 382 -44.52 69.19 6.14
N VAL A 383 -44.15 69.69 4.95
CA VAL A 383 -45.08 70.40 4.07
C VAL A 383 -46.01 69.42 3.36
N LEU A 384 -45.48 68.32 2.83
CA LEU A 384 -46.27 67.27 2.19
C LEU A 384 -47.30 66.62 3.14
N ARG A 385 -47.01 66.56 4.45
CA ARG A 385 -47.96 66.08 5.47
C ARG A 385 -48.94 67.15 5.97
N GLY A 386 -48.82 68.40 5.50
CA GLY A 386 -49.65 69.52 5.96
C GLY A 386 -49.30 70.09 7.33
N THR A 387 -48.29 69.55 8.03
CA THR A 387 -47.84 70.07 9.35
C THR A 387 -47.16 71.44 9.25
N ARG A 388 -46.75 71.84 8.05
CA ARG A 388 -46.15 73.14 7.76
C ARG A 388 -46.69 73.66 6.43
N LYS A 389 -47.02 74.96 6.33
CA LYS A 389 -47.59 75.53 5.10
C LYS A 389 -46.58 75.68 3.96
N SER A 390 -45.31 75.99 4.27
CA SER A 390 -44.22 76.12 3.30
C SER A 390 -42.87 75.91 3.97
N SER A 391 -41.81 75.61 3.21
CA SER A 391 -40.45 75.51 3.73
C SER A 391 -39.47 76.17 2.76
N ALA A 392 -38.60 77.05 3.27
CA ALA A 392 -37.60 77.78 2.49
C ALA A 392 -38.16 78.55 1.28
N GLY A 393 -39.42 79.00 1.34
CA GLY A 393 -40.09 79.71 0.24
C GLY A 393 -40.88 78.81 -0.73
N PHE A 394 -40.86 77.49 -0.54
CA PHE A 394 -41.52 76.53 -1.43
C PHE A 394 -42.70 75.82 -0.76
N THR A 395 -43.67 75.43 -1.58
CA THR A 395 -44.77 74.52 -1.20
C THR A 395 -44.64 73.23 -2.00
N PHE A 396 -45.17 72.14 -1.44
CA PHE A 396 -45.00 70.78 -1.96
C PHE A 396 -46.34 70.06 -1.90
N LYS A 397 -46.76 69.41 -3.00
CA LYS A 397 -48.02 68.65 -3.05
C LYS A 397 -47.78 67.30 -3.70
N TYR A 398 -48.27 66.21 -3.09
CA TYR A 398 -48.24 64.91 -3.75
C TYR A 398 -49.03 64.97 -5.05
N LYS A 399 -48.54 64.25 -6.07
CA LYS A 399 -49.36 63.96 -7.24
C LYS A 399 -50.45 62.98 -6.82
N GLU A 400 -51.66 63.22 -7.31
CA GLU A 400 -52.76 62.27 -7.19
C GLU A 400 -52.46 60.96 -7.93
#